data_AF-A0A168P0K4-F1
#
_entry.id   AF-A0A168P0K4-F1
#
_cell.length_a   1.000
_cell.length_b   1.000
_cell.length_c   1.000
_cell.angle_alpha   90.00
_cell.angle_beta   90.00
_cell.angle_gamma   90.00
#
_symmetry.space_group_name_H-M   'P 1'
#
loop_
_entity.id
_entity.type
_entity.pdbx_description
1 polymer ?
#
loop_
_entity_poly.entity_id
_entity_poly.type
_entity_poly.pdbx_seq_one_letter_code
_entity_poly.pdbx_strand_id
1 'polypeptide(L)'
;MAEETSTETASLTTVEQLRLQLASMGLETKGHKPELKKRLRNAQKKLDNKDKNAQAQAKRSDIKIQPFDYYLFFDVEATCVVDGGFEYPNEIIEFPVVLVDGQTFEIVDEFRSYVKPTINSTLSDFCINLTGITQETVDDSPDFIQVLDDFQVFMGKYSLFQDKTASFVTGKGWNDSSISTLTLSSTRLNRWSL
;
A
#
# COMPACT_ATOMS: atom_id res chain seq x y z
N MET A 1 -70.40 38.15 28.65
CA MET A 1 -69.37 38.93 27.95
C MET A 1 -68.18 38.01 27.80
N ALA A 2 -68.06 37.36 26.64
CA ALA A 2 -66.92 36.54 26.28
C ALA A 2 -66.26 37.27 25.10
N GLU A 3 -64.97 37.58 25.22
CA GLU A 3 -64.17 38.17 24.17
C GLU A 3 -63.14 37.11 23.77
N GLU A 4 -63.44 36.41 22.68
CA GLU A 4 -62.56 35.45 22.04
C GLU A 4 -61.55 36.22 21.18
N THR A 5 -60.28 36.21 21.57
CA THR A 5 -59.17 36.61 20.70
C THR A 5 -58.84 35.48 19.74
N SER A 6 -59.35 35.57 18.51
CA SER A 6 -58.97 34.75 17.37
C SER A 6 -57.67 35.30 16.76
N THR A 7 -56.54 34.63 17.00
CA THR A 7 -55.29 34.91 16.28
C THR A 7 -55.34 34.28 14.90
N GLU A 8 -55.56 35.12 13.90
CA GLU A 8 -55.55 34.84 12.47
C GLU A 8 -54.14 34.41 12.00
N THR A 9 -53.97 33.16 11.58
CA THR A 9 -52.70 32.67 11.02
C THR A 9 -52.51 33.21 9.60
N ALA A 10 -51.86 34.37 9.48
CA ALA A 10 -51.49 34.95 8.19
C ALA A 10 -50.54 34.01 7.41
N SER A 11 -50.88 33.72 6.15
CA SER A 11 -50.03 32.92 5.27
C SER A 11 -48.82 33.74 4.81
N LEU A 12 -47.61 33.27 5.14
CA LEU A 12 -46.37 33.96 4.81
C LEU A 12 -46.18 34.07 3.30
N THR A 13 -45.74 35.25 2.86
CA THR A 13 -45.40 35.48 1.45
C THR A 13 -44.13 34.71 1.08
N THR A 14 -43.97 34.39 -0.21
CA THR A 14 -42.77 33.65 -0.69
C THR A 14 -41.45 34.38 -0.36
N VAL A 15 -41.46 35.71 -0.28
CA VAL A 15 -40.25 36.49 0.03
C VAL A 15 -39.89 36.36 1.51
N GLU A 16 -40.89 36.37 2.40
CA GLU A 16 -40.68 36.18 3.84
C GLU A 16 -40.18 34.77 4.14
N GLN A 17 -40.74 33.75 3.48
CA GLN A 17 -40.26 32.37 3.57
C GLN A 17 -38.78 32.25 3.18
N LEU A 18 -38.35 32.88 2.09
CA LEU A 18 -36.95 32.88 1.66
C LEU A 18 -36.02 33.61 2.65
N ARG A 19 -36.50 34.70 3.26
CA ARG A 19 -35.73 35.42 4.29
C ARG A 19 -35.57 34.61 5.56
N LEU A 20 -36.62 33.91 6.00
CA LEU A 20 -36.56 33.03 7.16
C LEU A 20 -35.58 31.87 6.93
N GLN A 21 -35.59 31.26 5.74
CA GLN A 21 -34.63 30.21 5.39
C GLN A 21 -33.18 30.72 5.31
N LEU A 22 -32.95 31.91 4.76
CA LEU A 22 -31.61 32.50 4.75
C LEU A 22 -31.15 32.89 6.16
N ALA A 23 -32.05 33.45 6.98
CA ALA A 23 -31.76 33.82 8.37
C ALA A 23 -31.41 32.61 9.23
N SER A 24 -32.14 31.49 9.09
CA SER A 24 -31.84 30.26 9.83
C SER A 24 -30.49 29.66 9.45
N MET A 25 -30.01 29.92 8.22
CA MET A 25 -28.68 29.55 7.75
C MET A 25 -27.60 30.62 8.05
N GLY A 26 -27.95 31.70 8.75
CA GLY A 26 -27.02 32.80 9.09
C GLY A 26 -26.60 33.65 7.88
N LEU A 27 -27.40 33.69 6.82
CA LEU A 27 -27.10 34.38 5.56
C LEU A 27 -27.88 35.69 5.41
N GLU A 28 -27.33 36.58 4.59
CA GLU A 28 -27.93 37.89 4.31
C GLU A 28 -29.36 37.79 3.72
N THR A 29 -30.30 38.54 4.31
CA THR A 29 -31.74 38.50 3.98
C THR A 29 -32.23 39.69 3.13
N LYS A 30 -31.34 40.62 2.76
CA LYS A 30 -31.65 41.77 1.91
C LYS A 30 -31.70 41.40 0.42
N GLY A 31 -32.49 42.17 -0.34
CA GLY A 31 -32.66 42.03 -1.79
C GLY A 31 -34.05 41.56 -2.24
N HIS A 32 -34.24 41.49 -3.56
CA HIS A 32 -35.49 41.05 -4.20
C HIS A 32 -35.54 39.53 -4.39
N LYS A 33 -36.73 38.98 -4.63
CA LYS A 33 -37.02 37.53 -4.74
C LYS A 33 -35.99 36.71 -5.55
N PRO A 34 -35.51 37.14 -6.73
CA PRO A 34 -34.52 36.38 -7.50
C PRO A 34 -33.17 36.23 -6.77
N GLU A 35 -32.75 37.29 -6.08
CA GLU A 35 -31.47 37.34 -5.36
C GLU A 35 -31.50 36.42 -4.14
N LEU A 36 -32.61 36.44 -3.38
CA LEU A 36 -32.82 35.54 -2.24
C LEU A 36 -32.82 34.06 -2.68
N LYS A 37 -33.52 33.73 -3.78
CA LYS A 37 -33.53 32.38 -4.34
C LYS A 37 -32.14 31.93 -4.79
N LYS A 38 -31.39 32.79 -5.45
CA LYS A 38 -30.01 32.50 -5.90
C LYS A 38 -29.09 32.24 -4.72
N ARG A 39 -29.17 33.08 -3.68
CA ARG A 39 -28.38 32.94 -2.45
C ARG A 39 -28.69 31.61 -1.75
N LEU A 40 -29.97 31.27 -1.60
CA LEU A 40 -30.40 30.01 -0.98
C LEU A 40 -29.92 28.80 -1.78
N ARG A 41 -30.09 28.79 -3.11
CA ARG A 41 -29.61 27.70 -3.98
C ARG A 41 -28.10 27.51 -3.89
N ASN A 42 -27.33 28.60 -3.84
CA ASN A 42 -25.88 28.53 -3.71
C ASN A 42 -25.45 28.00 -2.33
N ALA A 43 -26.16 28.37 -1.27
CA ALA A 43 -25.92 27.84 0.07
C ALA A 43 -26.23 26.34 0.14
N GLN A 44 -27.36 25.91 -0.42
CA GLN A 44 -27.72 24.49 -0.50
C GLN A 44 -26.65 23.69 -1.25
N LYS A 45 -26.22 24.16 -2.44
CA LYS A 45 -25.15 23.52 -3.21
C LYS A 45 -23.82 23.44 -2.47
N LYS A 46 -23.49 24.46 -1.66
CA LYS A 46 -22.27 24.46 -0.84
C LYS A 46 -22.36 23.41 0.28
N LEU A 47 -23.52 23.27 0.91
CA LEU A 47 -23.77 22.22 1.91
C LEU A 47 -23.72 20.83 1.26
N ASP A 48 -24.43 20.62 0.16
CA ASP A 48 -24.44 19.34 -0.57
C ASP A 48 -23.01 18.93 -1.01
N ASN A 49 -22.20 19.89 -1.47
CA ASN A 49 -20.80 19.62 -1.85
C ASN A 49 -19.91 19.34 -0.62
N LYS A 50 -20.18 19.99 0.52
CA LYS A 50 -19.45 19.74 1.77
C LYS A 50 -19.76 18.35 2.31
N ASP A 51 -21.03 17.94 2.27
CA ASP A 51 -21.47 16.60 2.69
C ASP A 51 -20.93 15.52 1.75
N LYS A 52 -20.90 15.76 0.44
CA LYS A 52 -20.26 14.86 -0.53
C LYS A 52 -18.75 14.72 -0.32
N ASN A 53 -18.05 15.82 -0.02
CA ASN A 53 -16.62 15.76 0.29
C ASN A 53 -16.36 15.04 1.62
N ALA A 54 -17.16 15.28 2.65
CA ALA A 54 -17.06 14.59 3.94
C ALA A 54 -17.36 13.09 3.81
N GLN A 55 -18.37 12.71 3.02
CA GLN A 55 -18.68 11.31 2.71
C GLN A 55 -17.59 10.65 1.86
N ALA A 56 -17.00 11.34 0.90
CA ALA A 56 -15.87 10.82 0.12
C ALA A 56 -14.60 10.63 0.97
N GLN A 57 -14.37 11.51 1.96
CA GLN A 57 -13.30 11.36 2.95
C GLN A 57 -13.58 10.21 3.92
N ALA A 58 -14.82 10.03 4.38
CA ALA A 58 -15.21 8.92 5.24
C ALA A 58 -15.16 7.57 4.50
N LYS A 59 -15.52 7.52 3.22
CA LYS A 59 -15.45 6.29 2.39
C LYS A 59 -14.02 5.84 2.07
N ARG A 60 -13.02 6.71 2.27
CA ARG A 60 -11.58 6.35 2.23
C ARG A 60 -11.10 5.64 3.50
N SER A 61 -11.90 5.60 4.57
CA SER A 61 -11.51 5.03 5.86
C SER A 61 -11.82 3.54 6.05
N ASP A 62 -12.26 2.83 5.00
CA ASP A 62 -12.17 1.37 4.93
C ASP A 62 -10.71 0.96 4.71
N ILE A 63 -9.83 1.32 5.67
CA ILE A 63 -8.44 0.88 5.68
C ILE A 63 -8.48 -0.63 5.89
N LYS A 64 -8.27 -1.38 4.81
CA LYS A 64 -7.97 -2.81 4.91
C LYS A 64 -6.67 -2.95 5.67
N ILE A 65 -6.77 -3.20 6.98
CA ILE A 65 -5.63 -3.46 7.86
C ILE A 65 -4.88 -4.66 7.26
N GLN A 66 -3.64 -4.44 6.84
CA GLN A 66 -2.76 -5.53 6.44
C GLN A 66 -2.17 -6.20 7.69
N PRO A 67 -1.97 -7.53 7.67
CA PRO A 67 -1.54 -8.27 8.85
C PRO A 67 -0.05 -8.12 9.20
N PHE A 68 0.76 -7.50 8.34
CA PHE A 68 2.21 -7.38 8.50
C PHE A 68 2.66 -5.92 8.48
N ASP A 69 3.70 -5.58 9.26
CA ASP A 69 4.35 -4.27 9.21
C ASP A 69 5.12 -4.06 7.90
N TYR A 70 5.71 -5.13 7.35
CA TYR A 70 6.48 -5.09 6.10
C TYR A 70 6.22 -6.29 5.20
N TYR A 71 6.53 -6.12 3.91
CA TYR A 71 6.62 -7.19 2.93
C TYR A 71 8.03 -7.18 2.31
N LEU A 72 8.67 -8.34 2.22
CA LEU A 72 9.96 -8.52 1.57
C LEU A 72 9.75 -9.26 0.25
N PHE A 73 9.75 -8.51 -0.85
CA PHE A 73 9.64 -9.08 -2.19
C PHE A 73 11.02 -9.52 -2.64
N PHE A 74 11.17 -10.78 -3.03
CA PHE A 74 12.44 -11.29 -3.53
C PHE A 74 12.25 -12.20 -4.73
N ASP A 75 13.19 -12.13 -5.65
CA ASP A 75 13.24 -12.94 -6.86
C ASP A 75 14.71 -13.28 -7.14
N VAL A 76 15.15 -14.44 -6.63
CA VAL A 76 16.55 -14.86 -6.76
C VAL A 76 16.84 -15.41 -8.14
N GLU A 77 18.00 -15.05 -8.68
CA GLU A 77 18.56 -15.71 -9.85
C GLU A 77 19.51 -16.82 -9.41
N ALA A 78 19.60 -17.89 -10.21
CA ALA A 78 20.42 -19.05 -9.90
C ALA A 78 21.19 -19.56 -11.13
N THR A 79 22.33 -20.23 -10.89
CA THR A 79 23.06 -20.95 -11.93
C THR A 79 22.12 -21.92 -12.63
N CYS A 80 22.20 -22.02 -13.95
CA CYS A 80 21.36 -22.95 -14.72
C CYS A 80 22.05 -23.41 -16.01
N VAL A 81 21.55 -24.50 -16.59
CA VAL A 81 21.98 -25.04 -17.89
C VAL A 81 20.75 -25.44 -18.70
N VAL A 82 20.92 -25.52 -20.02
CA VAL A 82 19.89 -26.07 -20.92
C VAL A 82 19.58 -27.50 -20.48
N ASP A 83 18.29 -27.82 -20.38
CA ASP A 83 17.78 -29.15 -20.00
C ASP A 83 18.27 -29.68 -18.63
N GLY A 84 18.73 -28.81 -17.72
CA GLY A 84 19.25 -29.21 -16.41
C GLY A 84 18.20 -29.81 -15.46
N GLY A 85 16.91 -29.54 -15.70
CA GLY A 85 15.80 -30.10 -14.92
C GLY A 85 15.93 -29.85 -13.41
N PHE A 86 15.44 -30.79 -12.60
CA PHE A 86 15.54 -30.74 -11.13
C PHE A 86 16.82 -31.38 -10.57
N GLU A 87 17.64 -32.02 -11.42
CA GLU A 87 18.87 -32.70 -11.00
C GLU A 87 20.09 -31.78 -11.01
N TYR A 88 20.03 -30.69 -11.78
CA TYR A 88 21.09 -29.70 -11.79
C TYR A 88 21.17 -28.97 -10.43
N PRO A 89 22.34 -28.93 -9.77
CA PRO A 89 22.49 -28.23 -8.50
C PRO A 89 22.58 -26.72 -8.75
N ASN A 90 21.41 -26.06 -8.80
CA ASN A 90 21.31 -24.60 -8.92
C ASN A 90 21.85 -23.94 -7.64
N GLU A 91 22.68 -22.92 -7.81
CA GLU A 91 23.20 -22.06 -6.74
C GLU A 91 22.71 -20.63 -6.97
N ILE A 92 22.33 -19.91 -5.92
CA ILE A 92 21.93 -18.49 -6.04
C ILE A 92 23.13 -17.69 -6.54
N ILE A 93 22.90 -16.82 -7.53
CA ILE A 93 23.89 -15.89 -8.10
C ILE A 93 23.45 -14.42 -8.03
N GLU A 94 22.18 -14.17 -7.69
CA GLU A 94 21.67 -12.84 -7.36
C GLU A 94 20.63 -12.93 -6.25
N PHE A 95 20.72 -12.03 -5.27
CA PHE A 95 19.84 -11.95 -4.12
C PHE A 95 19.24 -10.53 -3.99
N PRO A 96 18.21 -10.19 -4.80
CA PRO A 96 17.51 -8.92 -4.67
C PRO A 96 16.32 -9.04 -3.71
N VAL A 97 16.11 -8.03 -2.86
CA VAL A 97 14.98 -7.89 -1.96
C VAL A 97 14.50 -6.44 -1.95
N VAL A 98 13.20 -6.25 -2.14
CA VAL A 98 12.52 -4.96 -1.98
C VAL A 98 11.69 -5.01 -0.72
N LEU A 99 11.98 -4.10 0.22
CA LEU A 99 11.23 -3.93 1.45
C LEU A 99 10.10 -2.92 1.23
N VAL A 100 8.86 -3.32 1.51
CA VAL A 100 7.67 -2.50 1.33
C VAL A 100 6.94 -2.32 2.66
N ASP A 101 6.52 -1.09 2.96
CA ASP A 101 5.73 -0.79 4.15
C ASP A 101 4.31 -1.38 4.04
N GLY A 102 3.88 -2.11 5.05
CA GLY A 102 2.62 -2.86 5.01
C GLY A 102 1.36 -2.01 5.06
N GLN A 103 1.44 -0.74 5.47
CA GLN A 103 0.27 0.16 5.52
C GLN A 103 0.14 0.99 4.25
N THR A 104 1.25 1.54 3.78
CA THR A 104 1.31 2.47 2.65
C THR A 104 1.57 1.77 1.32
N PHE A 105 2.14 0.57 1.35
CA PHE A 105 2.68 -0.15 0.19
C PHE A 105 3.75 0.63 -0.58
N GLU A 106 4.39 1.61 0.07
CA GLU A 106 5.54 2.31 -0.49
C GLU A 106 6.82 1.50 -0.28
N ILE A 107 7.74 1.59 -1.24
CA ILE A 107 9.07 0.99 -1.11
C ILE A 107 9.84 1.77 -0.04
N VAL A 108 10.36 1.04 0.94
CA VAL A 108 11.09 1.58 2.09
C VAL A 108 12.58 1.51 1.85
N ASP A 109 13.06 0.37 1.35
CA ASP A 109 14.48 0.15 1.06
C ASP A 109 14.65 -1.06 0.13
N GLU A 110 15.85 -1.22 -0.40
CA GLU A 110 16.23 -2.32 -1.27
C GLU A 110 17.56 -2.92 -0.82
N PHE A 111 17.63 -4.25 -0.84
CA PHE A 111 18.87 -5.00 -0.67
C PHE A 111 19.15 -5.73 -1.98
N ARG A 112 20.39 -5.67 -2.46
CA ARG A 112 20.80 -6.43 -3.63
C ARG A 112 22.25 -6.83 -3.49
N SER A 113 22.52 -8.11 -3.68
CA SER A 113 23.89 -8.62 -3.82
C SER A 113 23.94 -9.68 -4.91
N TYR A 114 25.03 -9.68 -5.66
CA TYR A 114 25.42 -10.85 -6.43
C TYR A 114 26.10 -11.86 -5.50
N VAL A 115 26.14 -13.12 -5.92
CA VAL A 115 26.66 -14.23 -5.11
C VAL A 115 27.60 -15.07 -5.97
N LYS A 116 28.75 -15.43 -5.41
CA LYS A 116 29.71 -16.32 -6.05
C LYS A 116 29.32 -17.80 -5.83
N PRO A 117 28.97 -18.55 -6.89
CA PRO A 117 28.69 -19.98 -6.78
C PRO A 117 29.98 -20.78 -6.54
N THR A 118 29.86 -21.89 -5.82
CA THR A 118 31.00 -22.71 -5.35
C THR A 118 31.03 -24.11 -5.98
N ILE A 119 29.88 -24.67 -6.35
CA ILE A 119 29.77 -25.99 -6.98
C ILE A 119 29.93 -25.85 -8.49
N ASN A 120 29.13 -24.98 -9.11
CA ASN A 120 29.15 -24.66 -10.53
C ASN A 120 29.62 -23.21 -10.72
N SER A 121 30.90 -22.95 -10.41
CA SER A 121 31.47 -21.60 -10.39
C SER A 121 31.50 -20.92 -11.77
N THR A 122 31.51 -21.70 -12.85
CA THR A 122 31.45 -21.19 -14.22
C THR A 122 30.00 -21.18 -14.72
N LEU A 123 29.48 -19.99 -15.01
CA LEU A 123 28.15 -19.82 -15.57
C LEU A 123 28.09 -20.39 -17.01
N SER A 124 26.97 -21.03 -17.34
CA SER A 124 26.72 -21.44 -18.72
C SER A 124 26.32 -20.25 -19.58
N ASP A 125 26.57 -20.33 -20.89
CA ASP A 125 26.09 -19.31 -21.84
C ASP A 125 24.57 -19.13 -21.76
N PHE A 126 23.82 -20.21 -21.50
CA PHE A 126 22.37 -20.14 -21.30
C PHE A 126 22.01 -19.29 -20.09
N CYS A 127 22.67 -19.51 -18.95
CA CYS A 127 22.44 -18.76 -17.72
C CYS A 127 22.78 -17.28 -17.87
N ILE A 128 23.92 -16.98 -18.50
CA ILE A 128 24.36 -15.60 -18.78
C ILE A 128 23.32 -14.91 -19.68
N ASN A 129 22.88 -15.58 -20.76
CA ASN A 129 21.90 -15.00 -21.67
C ASN A 129 20.51 -14.82 -21.05
N LEU A 130 20.11 -15.71 -20.13
CA LEU A 130 18.81 -15.65 -19.47
C LEU A 130 18.74 -14.55 -18.40
N THR A 131 19.79 -14.44 -17.58
CA THR A 131 19.82 -13.54 -16.40
C THR A 131 20.48 -12.20 -16.70
N GLY A 132 21.35 -12.14 -17.70
CA GLY A 132 22.22 -10.99 -17.99
C GLY A 132 23.43 -10.86 -17.04
N ILE A 133 23.63 -11.80 -16.11
CA ILE A 133 24.74 -11.78 -15.15
C ILE A 133 25.99 -12.34 -15.81
N THR A 134 27.10 -11.61 -15.71
CA THR A 134 28.38 -12.00 -16.31
C THR A 134 29.21 -12.85 -15.37
N GLN A 135 30.16 -13.61 -15.93
CA GLN A 135 31.12 -14.39 -15.13
C GLN A 135 31.96 -13.48 -14.21
N GLU A 136 32.42 -12.33 -14.71
CA GLU A 136 33.19 -11.35 -13.93
C GLU A 136 32.39 -10.87 -12.71
N THR A 137 31.09 -10.63 -12.88
CA THR A 137 30.20 -10.23 -11.79
C THR A 137 30.17 -11.25 -10.66
N VAL A 138 29.97 -12.54 -10.96
CA VAL A 138 29.93 -13.58 -9.92
C VAL A 138 31.33 -13.90 -9.36
N ASP A 139 32.39 -13.75 -10.15
CA ASP A 139 33.76 -13.98 -9.70
C ASP A 139 34.21 -12.98 -8.63
N ASP A 140 33.78 -11.73 -8.76
CA ASP A 140 34.06 -10.62 -7.83
C ASP A 140 33.05 -10.52 -6.68
N SER A 141 32.05 -11.40 -6.66
CA SER A 141 30.99 -11.38 -5.65
C SER A 141 31.39 -12.08 -4.34
N PRO A 142 30.77 -11.67 -3.20
CA PRO A 142 30.86 -12.41 -1.95
C PRO A 142 30.26 -13.82 -2.07
N ASP A 143 30.65 -14.71 -1.17
CA ASP A 143 29.99 -16.02 -1.05
C ASP A 143 28.58 -15.90 -0.44
N PHE A 144 27.79 -16.96 -0.58
CA PHE A 144 26.40 -16.94 -0.13
C PHE A 144 26.24 -16.70 1.38
N ILE A 145 27.19 -17.15 2.20
CA ILE A 145 27.12 -16.98 3.66
C ILE A 145 27.32 -15.51 4.01
N GLN A 146 28.29 -14.85 3.39
CA GLN A 146 28.51 -13.40 3.55
C GLN A 146 27.27 -12.60 3.13
N VAL A 147 26.64 -12.95 2.00
CA VAL A 147 25.41 -12.27 1.55
C VAL A 147 24.26 -12.46 2.53
N LEU A 148 24.11 -13.65 3.12
CA LEU A 148 23.10 -13.87 4.16
C LEU A 148 23.38 -13.06 5.43
N ASP A 149 24.65 -12.95 5.86
CA ASP A 149 25.02 -12.13 7.01
C ASP A 149 24.70 -10.65 6.75
N ASP A 150 25.04 -10.13 5.57
CA ASP A 150 24.71 -8.77 5.15
C ASP A 150 23.19 -8.54 5.07
N PHE A 151 22.45 -9.53 4.57
CA PHE A 151 20.99 -9.47 4.52
C PHE A 151 20.36 -9.50 5.92
N GLN A 152 20.92 -10.26 6.87
CA GLN A 152 20.49 -10.21 8.27
C GLN A 152 20.76 -8.83 8.88
N VAL A 153 21.91 -8.21 8.60
CA VAL A 153 22.18 -6.84 9.03
C VAL A 153 21.15 -5.86 8.44
N PHE A 154 20.81 -6.01 7.15
CA PHE A 154 19.75 -5.24 6.50
C PHE A 154 18.40 -5.40 7.22
N MET A 155 17.95 -6.63 7.47
CA MET A 155 16.70 -6.90 8.19
C MET A 155 16.70 -6.36 9.62
N GLY A 156 17.87 -6.35 10.27
CA GLY A 156 18.06 -5.80 11.61
C GLY A 156 17.75 -4.31 11.72
N LYS A 157 17.98 -3.52 10.65
CA LYS A 157 17.66 -2.07 10.61
C LYS A 157 16.18 -1.78 10.81
N TYR A 158 15.32 -2.75 10.46
CA TYR A 158 13.86 -2.65 10.50
C TYR A 158 13.22 -3.46 11.63
N SER A 159 14.03 -3.90 12.61
CA SER A 159 13.59 -4.67 13.78
C SER A 159 12.82 -5.95 13.43
N LEU A 160 13.09 -6.56 12.27
CA LEU A 160 12.39 -7.76 11.79
C LEU A 160 12.71 -9.03 12.60
N PHE A 161 13.74 -8.98 13.46
CA PHE A 161 14.05 -10.03 14.43
C PHE A 161 13.46 -9.79 15.82
N GLN A 162 12.74 -8.68 16.02
CA GLN A 162 12.29 -8.21 17.34
C GLN A 162 10.77 -8.06 17.38
N ASP A 163 10.27 -6.85 17.11
CA ASP A 163 8.88 -6.44 17.32
C ASP A 163 8.09 -6.28 16.02
N LYS A 164 8.79 -6.10 14.89
CA LYS A 164 8.16 -5.92 13.57
C LYS A 164 7.86 -7.24 12.88
N THR A 165 6.68 -7.32 12.31
CA THR A 165 6.19 -8.48 11.55
C THR A 165 6.42 -8.27 10.07
N ALA A 166 6.81 -9.32 9.35
CA ALA A 166 6.92 -9.24 7.91
C ALA A 166 6.57 -10.56 7.22
N SER A 167 6.18 -10.47 5.95
CA SER A 167 6.01 -11.61 5.07
C SER A 167 7.00 -11.54 3.93
N PHE A 168 7.67 -12.65 3.68
CA PHE A 168 8.41 -12.84 2.44
C PHE A 168 7.43 -13.12 1.29
N VAL A 169 7.68 -12.53 0.13
CA VAL A 169 6.84 -12.64 -1.05
C VAL A 169 7.71 -12.98 -2.25
N THR A 170 7.40 -14.10 -2.90
CA THR A 170 8.07 -14.54 -4.13
C THR A 170 7.07 -14.61 -5.26
N GLY A 171 7.44 -14.13 -6.44
CA GLY A 171 6.59 -14.19 -7.62
C GLY A 171 7.03 -15.27 -8.59
N LYS A 172 6.62 -16.53 -8.41
CA LYS A 172 6.60 -17.48 -9.54
C LYS A 172 5.18 -17.55 -10.11
N GLY A 173 4.92 -16.72 -11.12
CA GLY A 173 3.73 -16.81 -11.97
C GLY A 173 2.75 -15.65 -11.81
N TRP A 174 2.84 -14.64 -12.68
CA TRP A 174 1.80 -13.62 -12.87
C TRP A 174 0.50 -14.19 -13.50
N ASN A 175 0.48 -15.48 -13.81
CA ASN A 175 -0.55 -16.21 -14.54
C ASN A 175 -1.25 -17.31 -13.71
N ASP A 176 -1.04 -17.37 -12.40
CA ASP A 176 -1.88 -18.15 -11.48
C ASP A 176 -2.50 -17.19 -10.46
N SER A 177 -3.78 -17.36 -10.16
CA SER A 177 -4.56 -16.54 -9.20
C SER A 177 -4.18 -16.84 -7.74
N SER A 178 -2.97 -17.32 -7.55
CA SER A 178 -2.47 -17.88 -6.31
C SER A 178 -1.17 -17.15 -6.03
N ILE A 179 -1.24 -15.98 -5.39
CA ILE A 179 -0.14 -15.53 -4.54
C ILE A 179 0.02 -16.67 -3.53
N SER A 180 0.94 -17.59 -3.80
CA SER A 180 1.35 -18.57 -2.82
C SER A 180 2.10 -17.78 -1.76
N THR A 181 1.35 -17.28 -0.79
CA THR A 181 1.91 -16.87 0.49
C THR A 181 2.59 -18.11 1.05
N LEU A 182 3.88 -18.28 0.78
CA LEU A 182 4.77 -19.02 1.66
C LEU A 182 4.76 -18.25 2.98
N THR A 183 3.71 -18.51 3.76
CA THR A 183 3.67 -18.15 5.15
C THR A 183 4.74 -19.05 5.74
N LEU A 184 5.96 -18.52 5.93
CA LEU A 184 6.80 -19.02 7.00
C LEU A 184 5.95 -18.81 8.25
N SER A 185 5.25 -19.86 8.66
CA SER A 185 4.37 -19.87 9.81
C SER A 185 5.13 -19.18 10.92
N SER A 186 4.53 -18.13 11.50
CA SER A 186 4.97 -17.43 12.70
C SER A 186 5.84 -18.33 13.58
N THR A 187 7.12 -18.34 13.30
CA THR A 187 8.13 -18.94 14.13
C THR A 187 8.95 -17.73 14.48
N ARG A 188 8.76 -17.27 15.73
CA ARG A 188 9.74 -16.41 16.39
C ARG A 188 11.12 -16.88 15.94
N LEU A 189 11.86 -16.03 15.23
CA LEU A 189 13.21 -16.30 14.75
C LEU A 189 14.20 -16.59 15.89
N ASN A 190 13.77 -16.50 17.16
CA ASN A 190 14.48 -16.88 18.39
C ASN A 190 14.86 -18.38 18.49
N ARG A 191 14.76 -19.19 17.43
CA ARG A 191 15.12 -20.62 17.47
C ARG A 191 16.30 -21.01 16.57
N TRP A 192 17.01 -20.04 16.02
CA TRP A 192 18.34 -20.23 15.46
C TRP A 192 19.36 -19.68 16.47
N SER A 193 19.55 -20.42 17.56
CA SER A 193 20.77 -20.32 18.36
C SER A 193 21.71 -21.40 17.86
N LEU A 194 22.95 -20.99 17.58
CA LEU A 194 24.10 -21.79 17.14
C LEU A 194 24.13 -23.23 17.67
#